data_AF-A0A2N2RE20-F1
#
_entry.id   AF-A0A2N2RE20-F1
#
_cell.length_a   1.000
_cell.length_b   1.000
_cell.length_c   1.000
_cell.angle_alpha   90.00
_cell.angle_beta   90.00
_cell.angle_gamma   90.00
#
_symmetry.space_group_name_H-M   'P 1'
#
loop_
_entity.id
_entity.type
_entity.pdbx_description
1 polymer ?
#
loop_
_entity_poly.entity_id
_entity_poly.type
_entity_poly.pdbx_seq_one_letter_code
_entity_poly.pdbx_strand_id
1 'polypeptide(L)' 'MDAVPQGVWNAPGSSTATAAPPAFQCDGRKYCSQMTSCKEAKFFLKNCPGVEMDGDHDGIPCEQQHCTVLFGG' A
#
# COMPACT_ATOMS: atom_id res chain seq x y z
N MET A 1 33.70 5.58 37.08
CA MET A 1 34.36 5.01 35.88
C MET A 1 33.27 4.31 35.11
N ASP A 2 32.53 5.13 34.38
CA ASP A 2 31.16 4.88 33.98
C ASP A 2 31.09 4.60 32.47
N ALA A 3 30.12 3.74 32.14
CA ALA A 3 29.48 3.53 30.84
C ALA A 3 30.12 2.59 29.80
N VAL A 4 29.33 1.55 29.52
CA VAL A 4 29.33 0.58 28.42
C VAL A 4 29.11 1.26 27.05
N PRO A 5 29.77 0.82 25.97
CA PRO A 5 29.59 1.39 24.62
C PRO A 5 28.26 0.96 23.98
N GLN A 6 27.45 1.93 23.55
CA GLN A 6 26.40 1.70 22.54
C GLN A 6 27.11 1.65 21.17
N GLY A 7 27.02 0.63 20.33
CA GLY A 7 25.85 -0.21 20.08
C GLY A 7 25.13 0.29 18.82
N VAL A 8 25.69 -0.06 17.67
CA VAL A 8 25.03 -0.42 16.39
C VAL A 8 23.76 0.31 15.85
N TRP A 9 23.94 0.90 14.65
CA TRP A 9 23.02 1.05 13.49
C TRP A 9 21.65 1.76 13.68
N ASN A 10 21.62 3.06 13.37
CA ASN A 10 20.37 3.80 13.09
C ASN A 10 20.17 3.91 11.56
N ALA A 11 19.53 2.91 10.95
CA ALA A 11 18.85 3.08 9.67
C ALA A 11 17.45 3.65 9.96
N PRO A 12 16.94 4.67 9.24
CA PRO A 12 15.54 5.02 9.32
C PRO A 12 14.73 3.83 8.79
N GLY A 13 14.20 3.03 9.72
CA GLY A 13 13.31 1.93 9.44
C GLY A 13 12.11 2.45 8.67
N SER A 14 11.88 1.82 7.52
CA SER A 14 10.66 1.91 6.74
C SER A 14 9.44 1.93 7.63
N SER A 15 8.58 2.91 7.36
CA SER A 15 7.20 3.05 7.81
C SER A 15 6.57 1.69 8.09
N THR A 16 6.41 1.35 9.37
CA THR A 16 5.51 0.29 9.81
C THR A 16 4.11 0.71 9.42
N ALA A 17 3.67 0.28 8.24
CA ALA A 17 2.27 0.32 7.86
C ALA A 17 1.52 -0.64 8.79
N THR A 18 1.12 -0.13 9.95
CA THR A 18 0.08 -0.74 10.78
C THR A 18 -1.13 -0.89 9.90
N ALA A 19 -1.32 -2.11 9.39
CA ALA A 19 -2.44 -2.49 8.58
C ALA A 19 -3.68 -2.64 9.46
N ALA A 20 -4.15 -1.54 10.06
CA ALA A 20 -5.52 -1.45 10.52
C ALA A 20 -6.40 -1.77 9.30
N PRO A 21 -7.33 -2.74 9.36
CA PRO A 21 -8.24 -2.99 8.25
C PRO A 21 -9.14 -1.78 8.12
N PRO A 22 -9.02 -0.99 7.04
CA PRO A 22 -10.01 0.04 6.82
C PRO A 22 -11.24 -0.71 6.34
N ALA A 23 -12.41 -0.37 6.88
CA ALA A 23 -13.68 -0.88 6.42
C ALA A 23 -13.97 -0.29 5.04
N PHE A 24 -13.21 -0.72 4.03
CA PHE A 24 -13.37 -0.31 2.65
C PHE A 24 -14.71 -0.82 2.13
N GLN A 25 -15.51 0.06 1.56
CA GLN A 25 -16.81 -0.24 0.99
C GLN A 25 -16.81 0.25 -0.44
N CYS A 26 -17.55 -0.43 -1.31
CA CYS A 26 -17.69 -0.01 -2.69
C CYS A 26 -18.55 1.25 -2.76
N ASP A 27 -17.92 2.41 -2.62
CA ASP A 27 -18.57 3.72 -2.61
C ASP A 27 -18.67 4.37 -4.02
N GLY A 28 -18.22 3.65 -5.05
CA GLY A 28 -18.25 4.09 -6.45
C GLY A 28 -16.94 4.65 -6.97
N ARG A 29 -15.86 4.65 -6.17
CA ARG A 29 -14.51 4.96 -6.63
C ARG A 29 -14.00 3.93 -7.62
N LYS A 30 -13.47 4.43 -8.74
CA LYS A 30 -12.96 3.60 -9.84
C LYS A 30 -11.51 3.90 -10.22
N TYR A 31 -11.00 5.07 -9.84
CA TYR A 31 -9.70 5.58 -10.27
C TYR A 31 -8.71 5.69 -9.11
N CYS A 32 -7.43 5.61 -9.44
CA CYS A 32 -6.34 5.67 -8.48
C CYS A 32 -6.21 6.99 -7.74
N SER A 33 -6.55 8.11 -8.37
CA SER A 33 -6.55 9.42 -7.72
C SER A 33 -7.52 9.52 -6.53
N GLN A 34 -8.48 8.59 -6.44
CA GLN A 34 -9.44 8.51 -5.36
C GLN A 34 -8.99 7.52 -4.27
N MET A 35 -7.94 6.73 -4.50
CA MET A 35 -7.39 5.79 -3.55
C MET A 35 -6.42 6.50 -2.61
N THR A 36 -6.25 5.92 -1.43
CA THR A 36 -5.31 6.43 -0.43
C THR A 36 -4.13 5.49 -0.20
N SER A 37 -4.25 4.23 -0.64
CA SER A 37 -3.24 3.19 -0.40
C SER A 37 -3.34 2.03 -1.39
N CYS A 38 -2.23 1.32 -1.59
CA CYS A 38 -2.18 0.10 -2.41
C CYS A 38 -3.14 -0.97 -1.90
N LYS A 39 -3.25 -1.10 -0.57
CA LYS A 39 -4.12 -2.10 0.05
C LYS A 39 -5.60 -1.78 -0.19
N GLU A 40 -5.94 -0.49 -0.21
CA GLU A 40 -7.28 -0.02 -0.59
C GLU A 40 -7.57 -0.34 -2.05
N ALA A 41 -6.68 0.07 -2.96
CA ALA A 41 -6.84 -0.18 -4.39
C ALA A 41 -6.99 -1.68 -4.70
N LYS A 42 -6.17 -2.54 -4.08
CA LYS A 42 -6.27 -4.01 -4.20
C LYS A 42 -7.57 -4.56 -3.63
N PHE A 43 -8.09 -3.97 -2.55
CA PHE A 43 -9.38 -4.36 -2.01
C PHE A 43 -10.49 -4.03 -3.01
N PHE A 44 -10.52 -2.81 -3.55
CA PHE A 44 -11.54 -2.42 -4.51
C PHE A 44 -11.45 -3.22 -5.81
N LEU A 45 -10.26 -3.51 -6.33
CA LEU A 45 -10.08 -4.38 -7.51
C LEU A 45 -10.71 -5.77 -7.32
N LYS A 46 -10.58 -6.35 -6.12
CA LYS A 46 -11.06 -7.70 -5.82
C LYS A 46 -12.50 -7.77 -5.34
N ASN A 47 -13.00 -6.72 -4.68
CA ASN A 47 -14.28 -6.74 -3.98
C ASN A 47 -15.35 -5.85 -4.65
N CYS A 48 -14.95 -4.88 -5.48
CA CYS A 48 -15.86 -3.91 -6.09
C CYS A 48 -15.92 -4.07 -7.62
N PRO A 49 -17.13 -4.26 -8.21
CA PRO A 49 -17.27 -4.36 -9.66
C PRO A 49 -17.14 -2.99 -10.34
N GLY A 50 -16.63 -2.99 -11.58
CA GLY A 50 -16.60 -1.79 -12.44
C GLY A 50 -15.52 -0.77 -12.08
N VAL A 51 -14.45 -1.23 -11.46
CA VAL A 51 -13.27 -0.44 -11.11
C VAL A 51 -12.27 -0.42 -12.26
N GLU A 52 -11.69 0.76 -12.54
CA GLU A 52 -10.83 1.04 -13.70
C GLU A 52 -9.47 1.57 -13.24
N MET A 53 -8.86 0.84 -12.30
CA MET A 53 -7.60 1.22 -11.63
C MET A 53 -6.44 0.26 -11.92
N ASP A 54 -6.75 -0.89 -12.51
CA ASP A 54 -5.82 -1.85 -13.08
C ASP A 54 -5.98 -1.78 -14.60
N GLY A 55 -5.23 -0.86 -15.23
CA GLY A 55 -5.41 -0.53 -16.64
C GLY A 55 -4.85 -1.59 -17.58
N ASP A 56 -3.79 -2.25 -17.15
CA ASP A 56 -3.07 -3.32 -17.83
C ASP A 56 -3.53 -4.72 -17.41
N HIS A 57 -4.38 -4.82 -16.39
CA HIS A 57 -4.99 -6.06 -15.90
C HIS A 57 -3.96 -7.07 -15.37
N ASP A 58 -2.89 -6.57 -14.77
CA ASP A 58 -1.82 -7.38 -14.20
C ASP A 58 -2.12 -7.82 -12.75
N GLY A 59 -3.19 -7.26 -12.15
CA GLY A 59 -3.60 -7.51 -10.78
C GLY A 59 -2.99 -6.54 -9.76
N ILE A 60 -2.26 -5.52 -10.20
CA ILE A 60 -1.67 -4.46 -9.38
C ILE A 60 -2.34 -3.12 -9.74
N PRO A 61 -3.40 -2.73 -9.00
CA PRO A 61 -4.04 -1.45 -9.26
C PRO A 61 -3.15 -0.30 -8.77
N CYS A 62 -3.16 0.82 -9.48
CA CYS A 62 -2.51 2.06 -9.05
C CYS A 62 -0.98 1.98 -8.86
N GLU A 63 -0.29 1.28 -9.76
CA GLU A 63 1.15 1.07 -9.71
C GLU A 63 1.98 2.36 -9.60
N GLN A 64 1.52 3.40 -10.28
CA GLN A 64 2.22 4.68 -10.38
C GLN A 64 2.11 5.57 -9.13
N GLN A 65 1.09 5.34 -8.29
CA GLN A 65 0.75 6.25 -7.18
C GLN A 65 0.76 5.57 -5.82
N HIS A 66 0.25 4.35 -5.75
CA HIS A 66 0.00 3.67 -4.48
C HIS A 66 0.71 2.32 -4.38
N CYS A 67 0.71 1.52 -5.43
CA CYS A 67 1.32 0.19 -5.46
C CYS A 67 2.67 0.21 -6.18
N THR A 68 3.73 0.73 -5.54
CA THR A 68 5.07 0.53 -6.12
C THR A 68 5.39 -0.96 -6.16
N VAL A 69 5.68 -1.50 -7.35
CA VAL A 69 5.92 -2.92 -7.69
C VAL A 69 7.12 -3.59 -7.01
N LEU A 70 7.56 -3.11 -5.87
CA LEU A 70 8.73 -3.63 -5.16
C LEU A 70 8.52 -5.01 -4.51
N PHE A 71 7.37 -5.66 -4.73
CA PHE A 71 7.07 -7.00 -4.21
C PHE A 71 6.51 -7.91 -5.30
N GLY A 72 7.38 -8.24 -6.27
CA GLY A 72 7.17 -9.30 -7.26
C GLY A 72 8.50 -10.01 -7.52
N GLY A 73 8.84 -10.98 -6.68
CA GLY A 73 10.02 -11.84 -6.78
C GLY A 73 9.99 -12.93 -5.72
#